data_AF-A0ABD6BZQ1-F1
#
_entry.id   AF-A0ABD6BZQ1-F1
#
_cell.length_a   1.000
_cell.length_b   1.000
_cell.length_c   1.000
_cell.angle_alpha   90.00
_cell.angle_beta   90.00
_cell.angle_gamma   90.00
#
_symmetry.space_group_name_H-M   'P 1'
#
loop_
_entity.id
_entity.type
_entity.pdbx_description
1 polymer ?
#
loop_
_entity_poly.entity_id
_entity_poly.type
_entity_poly.pdbx_seq_one_letter_code
_entity_poly.pdbx_strand_id
1 'polypeptide(L)'
;MQARINSFQNGQNRAQRIAEARPAPPADDELAEYIAPNWAYSFDVDAVEGIDRFRRRIREAEYAVDRAKAWSHILGTYTSYRNAKIAPHVAIVNMSAATDCVNLGTEFCQVDEMTCFAARNERDFPMPLHFRRKQEIIWSYLDPVTWADAFRLHVERKENPVTTIRLNEAGDFSSRHDILKVTEIARQLPEFDIYTYSASSWLNWDEADGFTVNRSNDGDYGHRRYKVVDDVEEIPAGPEHVLCPYDATDGEIQCGDCKLCINENGPDIYVTTFSGSNQ
;
A
#
# COMPACT_ATOMS: atom_id res chain seq x y z
N MET A 1 48.66 10.64 -30.69
CA MET A 1 47.41 11.20 -30.12
C MET A 1 46.17 10.45 -30.61
N GLN A 2 46.00 10.23 -31.93
CA GLN A 2 44.85 9.53 -32.53
C GLN A 2 44.49 8.16 -31.91
N ALA A 3 45.49 7.31 -31.62
CA ALA A 3 45.25 5.97 -31.06
C ALA A 3 44.70 5.99 -29.62
N ARG A 4 45.07 6.99 -28.81
CA ARG A 4 44.55 7.15 -27.43
C ARG A 4 43.12 7.70 -27.45
N ILE A 5 42.79 8.58 -28.39
CA ILE A 5 41.43 9.12 -28.59
C ILE A 5 40.47 8.01 -29.03
N ASN A 6 40.89 7.15 -29.98
CA ASN A 6 40.08 6.00 -30.41
C ASN A 6 39.86 4.96 -29.29
N SER A 7 40.86 4.75 -28.41
CA SER A 7 40.70 3.84 -27.27
C SER A 7 39.74 4.39 -26.19
N PHE A 8 39.72 5.71 -26.00
CA PHE A 8 38.81 6.38 -25.06
C PHE A 8 37.37 6.40 -25.59
N GLN A 9 37.17 6.69 -26.88
CA GLN A 9 35.85 6.64 -27.51
C GLN A 9 35.28 5.21 -27.57
N ASN A 10 36.10 4.19 -27.80
CA ASN A 10 35.67 2.79 -27.71
C ASN A 10 35.40 2.33 -26.27
N GLY A 11 36.14 2.84 -25.29
CA GLY A 11 35.92 2.57 -23.87
C GLY A 11 34.62 3.20 -23.34
N GLN A 12 34.34 4.46 -23.70
CA GLN A 12 33.07 5.13 -23.38
C GLN A 12 31.89 4.43 -24.05
N ASN A 13 32.00 4.06 -25.33
CA ASN A 13 30.96 3.29 -26.02
C ASN A 13 30.71 1.90 -25.39
N ARG A 14 31.71 1.28 -24.78
CA ARG A 14 31.57 -0.03 -24.12
C ARG A 14 30.95 0.11 -22.73
N ALA A 15 31.35 1.09 -21.93
CA ALA A 15 30.72 1.38 -20.65
C ALA A 15 29.27 1.82 -20.83
N GLN A 16 29.00 2.61 -21.86
CA GLN A 16 27.65 3.05 -22.23
C GLN A 16 26.81 1.87 -22.72
N ARG A 17 27.33 0.98 -23.58
CA ARG A 17 26.64 -0.27 -23.96
C ARG A 17 26.43 -1.26 -22.80
N ILE A 18 27.34 -1.31 -21.83
CA ILE A 18 27.18 -2.16 -20.64
C ILE A 18 26.14 -1.56 -19.69
N ALA A 19 26.10 -0.23 -19.56
CA ALA A 19 25.06 0.49 -18.81
C ALA A 19 23.69 0.42 -19.51
N GLU A 20 23.66 0.31 -20.83
CA GLU A 20 22.45 0.23 -21.67
C GLU A 20 21.99 -1.22 -21.93
N ALA A 21 22.84 -2.22 -21.71
CA ALA A 21 22.47 -3.62 -21.87
C ALA A 21 21.60 -4.07 -20.70
N ARG A 22 20.30 -3.79 -20.80
CA ARG A 22 19.30 -4.49 -19.99
C ARG A 22 19.46 -6.00 -20.23
N PRO A 23 19.47 -6.83 -19.18
CA PRO A 23 19.46 -8.28 -19.36
C PRO A 23 18.27 -8.67 -20.24
N ALA A 24 18.38 -9.82 -20.93
CA ALA A 24 17.22 -10.34 -21.64
C ALA A 24 16.09 -10.64 -20.63
N PRO A 25 14.81 -10.40 -20.99
CA PRO A 25 13.71 -10.79 -20.14
C PRO A 25 13.72 -12.30 -19.92
N PRO A 26 13.44 -12.79 -18.69
CA PRO A 26 13.39 -14.22 -18.41
C PRO A 26 12.31 -14.91 -19.25
N ALA A 27 12.60 -16.15 -19.66
CA ALA A 27 11.63 -17.00 -20.36
C ALA A 27 10.43 -17.36 -19.46
N ASP A 28 9.34 -17.82 -20.06
CA ASP A 28 8.09 -18.11 -19.33
C ASP A 28 8.28 -19.16 -18.22
N ASP A 29 9.14 -20.16 -18.45
CA ASP A 29 9.49 -21.23 -17.52
C ASP A 29 10.46 -20.79 -16.41
N GLU A 30 11.12 -19.65 -16.57
CA GLU A 30 12.03 -19.07 -15.57
C GLU A 30 11.30 -18.09 -14.62
N LEU A 31 10.07 -17.68 -14.93
CA LEU A 31 9.43 -16.56 -14.22
C LEU A 31 9.25 -16.79 -12.73
N ALA A 32 9.00 -18.02 -12.29
CA ALA A 32 8.81 -18.33 -10.88
C ALA A 32 10.10 -18.15 -10.05
N GLU A 33 11.27 -18.20 -10.70
CA GLU A 33 12.57 -17.98 -10.05
C GLU A 33 12.91 -16.49 -9.95
N TYR A 34 12.59 -15.71 -10.99
CA TYR A 34 12.99 -14.30 -11.09
C TYR A 34 11.93 -13.29 -10.65
N ILE A 35 10.63 -13.65 -10.72
CA ILE A 35 9.52 -12.74 -10.47
C ILE A 35 8.60 -13.36 -9.43
N ALA A 36 8.58 -12.73 -8.25
CA ALA A 36 7.85 -13.20 -7.09
C ALA A 36 8.16 -14.66 -6.71
N PRO A 37 9.42 -15.00 -6.41
CA PRO A 37 9.77 -16.37 -5.99
C PRO A 37 9.31 -16.64 -4.56
N ASN A 38 8.92 -17.89 -4.26
CA ASN A 38 8.38 -18.27 -2.95
C ASN A 38 9.28 -17.90 -1.76
N TRP A 39 10.61 -17.97 -1.92
CA TRP A 39 11.53 -17.67 -0.82
C TRP A 39 11.52 -16.20 -0.38
N ALA A 40 10.96 -15.30 -1.19
CA ALA A 40 10.92 -13.86 -0.91
C ALA A 40 9.66 -13.41 -0.16
N TYR A 41 8.67 -14.29 0.03
CA TYR A 41 7.38 -13.97 0.63
C TYR A 41 7.06 -14.90 1.79
N SER A 42 6.22 -14.44 2.72
CA SER A 42 5.73 -15.23 3.86
C SER A 42 4.67 -16.28 3.47
N PHE A 43 4.21 -16.25 2.22
CA PHE A 43 3.17 -17.12 1.69
C PHE A 43 3.63 -17.90 0.45
N ASP A 44 2.91 -18.99 0.16
CA ASP A 44 3.05 -19.73 -1.10
C ASP A 44 2.52 -18.87 -2.26
N VAL A 45 3.44 -18.30 -3.02
CA VAL A 45 3.16 -17.45 -4.17
C VAL A 45 2.56 -18.26 -5.32
N ASP A 46 2.93 -19.53 -5.46
CA ASP A 46 2.40 -20.39 -6.52
C ASP A 46 0.93 -20.77 -6.26
N ALA A 47 0.49 -20.72 -5.00
CA ALA A 47 -0.91 -20.85 -4.61
C ALA A 47 -1.75 -19.57 -4.87
N VAL A 48 -1.14 -18.45 -5.28
CA VAL A 48 -1.88 -17.23 -5.61
C VAL A 48 -2.60 -17.40 -6.95
N GLU A 49 -3.93 -17.25 -6.94
CA GLU A 49 -4.74 -17.46 -8.15
C GLU A 49 -4.25 -16.61 -9.33
N GLY A 50 -3.94 -17.23 -10.46
CA GLY A 50 -3.51 -16.53 -11.68
C GLY A 50 -2.10 -15.93 -11.62
N ILE A 51 -1.25 -16.39 -10.69
CA ILE A 51 0.13 -15.91 -10.52
C ILE A 51 0.98 -15.98 -11.81
N ASP A 52 0.87 -17.03 -12.63
CA ASP A 52 1.68 -17.13 -13.86
C ASP A 52 1.35 -16.03 -14.87
N ARG A 53 0.06 -15.69 -15.00
CA ARG A 53 -0.37 -14.55 -15.83
C ARG A 53 0.15 -13.25 -15.23
N PHE A 54 0.15 -13.13 -13.91
CA PHE A 54 0.62 -11.95 -13.23
C PHE A 54 2.14 -11.75 -13.36
N ARG A 55 2.96 -12.80 -13.20
CA ARG A 55 4.40 -12.78 -13.46
C ARG A 55 4.74 -12.36 -14.89
N ARG A 56 4.00 -12.86 -15.88
CA ARG A 56 4.15 -12.42 -17.29
C ARG A 56 3.88 -10.93 -17.45
N ARG A 57 2.81 -10.40 -16.82
CA ARG A 57 2.51 -8.96 -16.85
C ARG A 57 3.62 -8.13 -16.21
N ILE A 58 4.17 -8.59 -15.07
CA ILE A 58 5.30 -7.91 -14.41
C ILE A 58 6.52 -7.88 -15.33
N ARG A 59 6.89 -9.02 -15.95
CA ARG A 59 7.98 -9.07 -16.93
C ARG A 59 7.73 -8.08 -18.07
N GLU A 60 6.55 -8.14 -18.69
CA GLU A 60 6.22 -7.25 -19.80
C GLU A 60 6.31 -5.78 -19.41
N ALA A 61 5.89 -5.41 -18.20
CA ALA A 61 6.01 -4.04 -17.71
C ALA A 61 7.45 -3.63 -17.38
N GLU A 62 8.23 -4.52 -16.78
CA GLU A 62 9.62 -4.26 -16.41
C GLU A 62 10.51 -4.02 -17.64
N TYR A 63 10.28 -4.80 -18.69
CA TYR A 63 11.03 -4.72 -19.94
C TYR A 63 10.36 -3.83 -21.01
N ALA A 64 9.26 -3.16 -20.67
CA ALA A 64 8.62 -2.20 -21.57
C ALA A 64 9.54 -1.01 -21.88
N VAL A 65 9.37 -0.44 -23.06
CA VAL A 65 10.01 0.83 -23.46
C VAL A 65 9.55 1.95 -22.53
N ASP A 66 8.25 2.00 -22.23
CA ASP A 66 7.66 2.90 -21.26
C ASP A 66 7.23 2.12 -20.01
N ARG A 67 8.22 1.89 -19.12
CA ARG A 67 8.07 1.12 -17.87
C ARG A 67 6.99 1.70 -16.97
N ALA A 68 6.99 3.02 -16.75
CA ALA A 68 6.02 3.67 -15.87
C ALA A 68 4.58 3.53 -16.40
N LYS A 69 4.37 3.73 -17.71
CA LYS A 69 3.06 3.52 -18.32
C LYS A 69 2.61 2.07 -18.24
N ALA A 70 3.49 1.11 -18.52
CA ALA A 70 3.12 -0.32 -18.41
C ALA A 70 2.73 -0.69 -16.97
N TRP A 71 3.51 -0.25 -15.98
CA TRP A 71 3.19 -0.44 -14.56
C TRP A 71 1.90 0.27 -14.14
N SER A 72 1.59 1.43 -14.71
CA SER A 72 0.35 2.15 -14.38
C SER A 72 -0.92 1.34 -14.70
N HIS A 73 -0.88 0.46 -15.71
CA HIS A 73 -1.98 -0.45 -16.01
C HIS A 73 -2.08 -1.61 -15.00
N ILE A 74 -0.94 -2.09 -14.51
CA ILE A 74 -0.91 -3.09 -13.44
C ILE A 74 -1.42 -2.46 -12.14
N LEU A 75 -0.84 -1.35 -11.69
CA LEU A 75 -1.29 -0.63 -10.50
C LEU A 75 -2.77 -0.29 -10.55
N GLY A 76 -3.29 0.17 -11.70
CA GLY A 76 -4.71 0.44 -11.84
C GLY A 76 -5.62 -0.78 -11.69
N THR A 77 -5.13 -1.99 -11.98
CA THR A 77 -5.86 -3.24 -11.72
C THR A 77 -5.89 -3.56 -10.22
N TYR A 78 -4.85 -3.18 -9.49
CA TYR A 78 -4.61 -3.54 -8.10
C TYR A 78 -4.73 -2.37 -7.12
N THR A 79 -5.39 -1.29 -7.55
CA THR A 79 -5.78 -0.16 -6.69
C THR A 79 -7.28 -0.24 -6.49
N SER A 80 -7.75 -0.29 -5.24
CA SER A 80 -9.18 -0.30 -4.94
C SER A 80 -9.71 1.11 -4.77
N TYR A 81 -10.97 1.29 -5.18
CA TYR A 81 -11.76 2.52 -5.00
C TYR A 81 -13.15 2.20 -4.44
N ARG A 82 -13.41 0.94 -4.09
CA ARG A 82 -14.76 0.45 -3.75
C ARG A 82 -14.78 -0.03 -2.30
N ASN A 83 -15.27 0.84 -1.43
CA ASN A 83 -15.68 0.50 -0.07
C ASN A 83 -16.81 1.47 0.33
N ALA A 84 -17.90 0.96 0.91
CA ALA A 84 -19.05 1.79 1.29
C ALA A 84 -18.70 2.91 2.30
N LYS A 85 -17.68 2.68 3.13
CA LYS A 85 -17.16 3.67 4.09
C LYS A 85 -16.22 4.70 3.48
N ILE A 86 -15.67 4.45 2.28
CA ILE A 86 -14.57 5.24 1.73
C ILE A 86 -15.04 6.00 0.49
N ALA A 87 -14.77 7.30 0.46
CA ALA A 87 -15.16 8.17 -0.62
C ALA A 87 -14.45 7.79 -1.94
N PRO A 88 -15.09 7.99 -3.11
CA PRO A 88 -14.58 7.51 -4.40
C PRO A 88 -13.28 8.18 -4.87
N HIS A 89 -12.90 9.34 -4.31
CA HIS A 89 -11.63 10.02 -4.58
C HIS A 89 -10.45 9.51 -3.76
N VAL A 90 -10.66 8.48 -2.92
CA VAL A 90 -9.62 7.83 -2.13
C VAL A 90 -9.20 6.54 -2.82
N ALA A 91 -7.94 6.47 -3.25
CA ALA A 91 -7.30 5.24 -3.69
C ALA A 91 -6.88 4.41 -2.48
N ILE A 92 -7.15 3.10 -2.51
CA ILE A 92 -6.74 2.16 -1.46
C ILE A 92 -5.69 1.21 -2.02
N VAL A 93 -4.54 1.17 -1.36
CA VAL A 93 -3.43 0.27 -1.69
C VAL A 93 -2.97 -0.42 -0.42
N ASN A 94 -2.89 -1.75 -0.45
CA ASN A 94 -2.40 -2.55 0.67
C ASN A 94 -0.95 -2.97 0.41
N MET A 95 -0.14 -2.96 1.45
CA MET A 95 1.23 -3.46 1.43
C MET A 95 1.28 -4.97 1.62
N SER A 96 0.32 -5.55 2.35
CA SER A 96 0.18 -6.98 2.54
C SER A 96 -1.30 -7.41 2.63
N ALA A 97 -1.56 -8.71 2.56
CA ALA A 97 -2.85 -9.24 2.99
C ALA A 97 -3.00 -9.20 4.52
N ALA A 98 -4.23 -9.32 5.02
CA ALA A 98 -4.48 -9.38 6.46
C ALA A 98 -3.98 -10.71 7.05
N THR A 99 -4.19 -11.81 6.33
CA THR A 99 -3.70 -13.16 6.68
C THR A 99 -2.18 -13.21 6.83
N ASP A 100 -1.48 -12.36 6.07
CA ASP A 100 -0.02 -12.28 6.06
C ASP A 100 0.49 -11.05 6.86
N CYS A 101 -0.40 -10.37 7.58
CA CYS A 101 -0.06 -9.18 8.37
C CYS A 101 0.86 -9.56 9.53
N VAL A 102 1.96 -8.82 9.68
CA VAL A 102 2.94 -9.00 10.77
C VAL A 102 2.33 -8.86 12.17
N ASN A 103 1.16 -8.23 12.28
CA ASN A 103 0.54 -7.87 13.55
C ASN A 103 -0.68 -8.73 13.89
N LEU A 104 -1.14 -9.54 12.93
CA LEU A 104 -2.31 -10.39 13.14
C LEU A 104 -2.04 -11.38 14.28
N GLY A 105 -2.94 -11.41 15.27
CA GLY A 105 -2.82 -12.30 16.43
C GLY A 105 -1.72 -11.92 17.43
N THR A 106 -1.05 -10.78 17.24
CA THR A 106 -0.06 -10.25 18.19
C THR A 106 -0.73 -9.33 19.22
N GLU A 107 -0.04 -9.06 20.33
CA GLU A 107 -0.48 -8.09 21.35
C GLU A 107 -0.56 -6.64 20.83
N PHE A 108 0.04 -6.37 19.67
CA PHE A 108 0.07 -5.03 19.09
C PHE A 108 -1.21 -4.67 18.35
N CYS A 109 -2.01 -5.65 17.92
CA CYS A 109 -3.27 -5.38 17.24
C CYS A 109 -4.36 -5.01 18.25
N GLN A 110 -5.19 -4.01 17.93
CA GLN A 110 -6.33 -3.63 18.78
C GLN A 110 -7.43 -4.71 18.89
N VAL A 111 -7.51 -5.64 17.94
CA VAL A 111 -8.51 -6.69 17.90
C VAL A 111 -7.86 -8.04 17.64
N ASP A 112 -8.48 -9.11 18.11
CA ASP A 112 -8.03 -10.47 17.81
C ASP A 112 -8.23 -10.83 16.32
N GLU A 113 -7.62 -11.94 15.90
CA GLU A 113 -7.68 -12.44 14.53
C GLU A 113 -9.12 -12.72 14.05
N MET A 114 -9.99 -13.20 14.95
CA MET A 114 -11.37 -13.54 14.60
C MET A 114 -12.23 -12.30 14.37
N THR A 115 -11.89 -11.21 15.06
CA THR A 115 -12.54 -9.91 15.02
C THR A 115 -11.99 -9.00 13.92
N CYS A 116 -10.74 -9.21 13.50
CA CYS A 116 -10.13 -8.47 12.39
C CYS A 116 -10.96 -8.61 11.10
N PHE A 117 -11.63 -7.51 10.71
CA PHE A 117 -12.53 -7.48 9.55
C PHE A 117 -11.84 -7.91 8.26
N ALA A 118 -10.59 -7.47 8.06
CA ALA A 118 -9.84 -7.78 6.85
C ALA A 118 -9.44 -9.27 6.77
N ALA A 119 -9.05 -9.87 7.90
CA ALA A 119 -8.74 -11.30 7.98
C ALA A 119 -9.99 -12.17 7.82
N ARG A 120 -11.11 -11.77 8.45
CA ARG A 120 -12.41 -12.40 8.23
C ARG A 120 -12.81 -12.37 6.75
N ASN A 121 -12.67 -11.22 6.09
CA ASN A 121 -13.02 -11.08 4.68
C ASN A 121 -12.20 -12.02 3.77
N GLU A 122 -10.92 -12.23 4.07
CA GLU A 122 -10.03 -13.15 3.35
C GLU A 122 -10.34 -14.62 3.64
N ARG A 123 -10.80 -14.94 4.84
CA ARG A 123 -11.27 -16.29 5.20
C ARG A 123 -12.60 -16.64 4.54
N ASP A 124 -13.54 -15.69 4.57
CA ASP A 124 -14.90 -15.89 4.04
C ASP A 124 -14.89 -15.88 2.49
N PHE A 125 -13.95 -15.16 1.88
CA PHE A 125 -13.82 -15.06 0.43
C PHE A 125 -12.34 -15.19 0.00
N PRO A 126 -12.00 -16.11 -0.92
CA PRO A 126 -10.60 -16.33 -1.33
C PRO A 126 -10.04 -15.19 -2.21
N MET A 127 -10.91 -14.51 -2.96
CA MET A 127 -10.51 -13.46 -3.91
C MET A 127 -9.77 -12.28 -3.26
N PRO A 128 -10.25 -11.69 -2.14
CA PRO A 128 -9.51 -10.67 -1.39
C PRO A 128 -8.07 -11.06 -1.05
N LEU A 129 -7.84 -12.29 -0.59
CA LEU A 129 -6.50 -12.77 -0.23
C LEU A 129 -5.58 -12.76 -1.45
N HIS A 130 -6.01 -13.39 -2.55
CA HIS A 130 -5.22 -13.43 -3.78
C HIS A 130 -5.01 -12.04 -4.41
N PHE A 131 -5.97 -11.13 -4.25
CA PHE A 131 -5.83 -9.75 -4.72
C PHE A 131 -4.78 -8.98 -3.90
N ARG A 132 -4.84 -9.05 -2.57
CA ARG A 132 -3.93 -8.34 -1.67
C ARG A 132 -2.51 -8.91 -1.69
N ARG A 133 -2.34 -10.23 -1.83
CA ARG A 133 -1.01 -10.84 -2.08
C ARG A 133 -0.37 -10.35 -3.38
N LYS A 134 -1.16 -10.06 -4.42
CA LYS A 134 -0.64 -9.41 -5.63
C LYS A 134 -0.28 -7.94 -5.38
N GLN A 135 -1.01 -7.23 -4.51
CA GLN A 135 -0.59 -5.89 -4.08
C GLN A 135 0.75 -5.94 -3.35
N GLU A 136 0.97 -6.91 -2.46
CA GLU A 136 2.24 -7.14 -1.76
C GLU A 136 3.40 -7.44 -2.72
N ILE A 137 3.16 -8.26 -3.74
CA ILE A 137 4.16 -8.50 -4.80
C ILE A 137 4.50 -7.19 -5.52
N ILE A 138 3.52 -6.33 -5.85
CA ILE A 138 3.80 -5.04 -6.49
C ILE A 138 4.56 -4.11 -5.53
N TRP A 139 4.16 -4.10 -4.27
CA TRP A 139 4.77 -3.28 -3.23
C TRP A 139 6.24 -3.68 -3.01
N SER A 140 6.55 -4.96 -2.94
CA SER A 140 7.94 -5.42 -2.81
C SER A 140 8.77 -5.21 -4.09
N TYR A 141 8.14 -5.28 -5.27
CA TYR A 141 8.86 -5.24 -6.55
C TYR A 141 9.20 -3.82 -7.03
N LEU A 142 8.31 -2.85 -6.83
CA LEU A 142 8.51 -1.48 -7.33
C LEU A 142 9.34 -0.63 -6.39
N ASP A 143 10.30 0.11 -6.94
CA ASP A 143 10.92 1.24 -6.23
C ASP A 143 9.93 2.40 -6.07
N PRO A 144 10.09 3.29 -5.07
CA PRO A 144 9.13 4.36 -4.79
C PRO A 144 8.93 5.34 -5.97
N VAL A 145 9.97 5.61 -6.76
CA VAL A 145 9.88 6.56 -7.88
C VAL A 145 9.03 5.98 -8.99
N THR A 146 9.32 4.74 -9.41
CA THR A 146 8.52 4.05 -10.43
C THR A 146 7.09 3.83 -9.96
N TRP A 147 6.89 3.53 -8.67
CA TRP A 147 5.55 3.41 -8.09
C TRP A 147 4.78 4.73 -8.22
N ALA A 148 5.38 5.85 -7.81
CA ALA A 148 4.76 7.17 -7.87
C ALA A 148 4.41 7.59 -9.30
N ASP A 149 5.33 7.43 -10.25
CA ASP A 149 5.09 7.77 -11.66
C ASP A 149 3.99 6.90 -12.27
N ALA A 150 4.01 5.59 -12.01
CA ALA A 150 2.99 4.68 -12.48
C ALA A 150 1.62 4.98 -11.84
N PHE A 151 1.58 5.34 -10.56
CA PHE A 151 0.34 5.74 -9.88
C PHE A 151 -0.22 7.03 -10.46
N ARG A 152 0.61 8.06 -10.67
CA ARG A 152 0.21 9.33 -11.30
C ARG A 152 -0.41 9.12 -12.68
N LEU A 153 0.28 8.37 -13.54
CA LEU A 153 -0.24 8.01 -14.87
C LEU A 153 -1.55 7.22 -14.78
N HIS A 154 -1.74 6.38 -13.76
CA HIS A 154 -2.98 5.65 -13.56
C HIS A 154 -4.14 6.60 -13.26
N VAL A 155 -3.97 7.49 -12.28
CA VAL A 155 -5.04 8.38 -11.83
C VAL A 155 -5.36 9.49 -12.84
N GLU A 156 -4.39 9.95 -13.62
CA GLU A 156 -4.61 10.89 -14.74
C GLU A 156 -5.56 10.33 -15.81
N ARG A 157 -5.66 9.01 -15.95
CA ARG A 157 -6.59 8.36 -16.88
C ARG A 157 -7.99 8.15 -16.32
N LYS A 158 -8.22 8.43 -15.04
CA LYS A 158 -9.53 8.24 -14.42
C LYS A 158 -10.43 9.43 -14.74
N GLU A 159 -11.71 9.15 -14.93
CA GLU A 159 -12.73 10.19 -15.11
C GLU A 159 -12.95 11.00 -13.83
N ASN A 160 -12.95 10.32 -12.67
CA ASN A 160 -13.11 10.96 -11.37
C ASN A 160 -11.75 11.29 -10.75
N PRO A 161 -11.58 12.50 -10.19
CA PRO A 161 -10.34 12.89 -9.55
C PRO A 161 -10.06 12.02 -8.32
N VAL A 162 -8.80 11.63 -8.19
CA VAL A 162 -8.26 10.99 -6.99
C VAL A 162 -7.43 12.04 -6.28
N THR A 163 -7.66 12.25 -4.99
CA THR A 163 -6.97 13.28 -4.19
C THR A 163 -6.31 12.71 -2.95
N THR A 164 -6.58 11.44 -2.63
CA THR A 164 -6.10 10.82 -1.40
C THR A 164 -5.67 9.38 -1.66
N ILE A 165 -4.59 8.96 -1.03
CA ILE A 165 -4.09 7.59 -0.99
C ILE A 165 -4.22 7.10 0.45
N ARG A 166 -5.05 6.09 0.66
CA ARG A 166 -5.07 5.30 1.89
C ARG A 166 -4.16 4.09 1.72
N LEU A 167 -3.10 4.04 2.51
CA LEU A 167 -2.27 2.85 2.65
C LEU A 167 -2.83 1.95 3.73
N ASN A 168 -2.93 0.65 3.43
CA ASN A 168 -3.41 -0.41 4.32
C ASN A 168 -4.87 -0.20 4.79
N GLU A 169 -5.79 -0.85 4.08
CA GLU A 169 -7.05 -1.34 4.63
C GLU A 169 -6.88 -2.75 5.23
N ALA A 170 -5.88 -3.49 4.73
CA ALA A 170 -5.41 -4.77 5.23
C ALA A 170 -3.88 -4.74 5.34
N GLY A 171 -3.34 -5.59 6.20
CA GLY A 171 -1.90 -5.63 6.44
C GLY A 171 -1.40 -4.52 7.37
N ASP A 172 -0.08 -4.42 7.48
CA ASP A 172 0.60 -3.35 8.21
C ASP A 172 2.05 -3.18 7.73
N PHE A 173 2.73 -2.14 8.21
CA PHE A 173 4.14 -1.89 7.96
C PHE A 173 4.98 -2.97 8.63
N SER A 174 5.85 -3.61 7.85
CA SER A 174 6.68 -4.73 8.31
C SER A 174 8.09 -4.30 8.69
N SER A 175 8.55 -3.17 8.13
CA SER A 175 9.94 -2.75 8.24
C SER A 175 10.13 -1.24 8.08
N ARG A 176 11.32 -0.75 8.46
CA ARG A 176 11.78 0.61 8.15
C ARG A 176 11.75 0.92 6.65
N HIS A 177 11.94 -0.09 5.79
CA HIS A 177 11.93 0.11 4.34
C HIS A 177 10.55 0.60 3.85
N ASP A 178 9.46 0.09 4.43
CA ASP A 178 8.10 0.52 4.09
C ASP A 178 7.91 2.01 4.40
N ILE A 179 8.37 2.48 5.56
CA ILE A 179 8.29 3.89 5.98
C ILE A 179 9.05 4.80 5.00
N LEU A 180 10.30 4.45 4.70
CA LEU A 180 11.13 5.24 3.77
C LEU A 180 10.56 5.25 2.36
N LYS A 181 9.99 4.12 1.92
CA LYS A 181 9.34 4.02 0.62
C LYS A 181 8.12 4.93 0.52
N VAL A 182 7.25 4.93 1.54
CA VAL A 182 6.08 5.84 1.57
C VAL A 182 6.53 7.30 1.61
N THR A 183 7.55 7.62 2.41
CA THR A 183 8.11 8.97 2.49
C THR A 183 8.58 9.47 1.13
N GLU A 184 9.32 8.63 0.38
CA GLU A 184 9.74 8.98 -0.97
C GLU A 184 8.55 9.08 -1.93
N ILE A 185 7.55 8.21 -1.82
CA ILE A 185 6.31 8.32 -2.63
C ILE A 185 5.59 9.64 -2.34
N ALA A 186 5.43 10.04 -1.07
CA ALA A 186 4.81 11.29 -0.67
C ALA A 186 5.56 12.50 -1.25
N ARG A 187 6.90 12.46 -1.20
CA ARG A 187 7.74 13.50 -1.80
C ARG A 187 7.56 13.62 -3.32
N GLN A 188 7.30 12.52 -4.01
CA GLN A 188 7.05 12.48 -5.46
C GLN A 188 5.60 12.83 -5.83
N LEU A 189 4.68 12.75 -4.88
CA LEU A 189 3.24 12.96 -5.04
C LEU A 189 2.71 14.02 -4.06
N PRO A 190 3.30 15.23 -4.00
CA PRO A 190 2.90 16.26 -3.02
C PRO A 190 1.46 16.77 -3.21
N GLU A 191 0.84 16.47 -4.34
CA GLU A 191 -0.55 16.81 -4.64
C GLU A 191 -1.58 15.83 -4.04
N PHE A 192 -1.14 14.72 -3.43
CA PHE A 192 -2.01 13.72 -2.81
C PHE A 192 -1.89 13.74 -1.30
N ASP A 193 -3.04 13.69 -0.62
CA ASP A 193 -3.09 13.36 0.80
C ASP A 193 -2.75 11.87 0.98
N ILE A 194 -1.74 11.52 1.78
CA ILE A 194 -1.41 10.12 2.08
C ILE A 194 -1.63 9.84 3.56
N TYR A 195 -2.34 8.76 3.87
CA TYR A 195 -2.53 8.35 5.27
C TYR A 195 -2.63 6.84 5.42
N THR A 196 -2.39 6.37 6.65
CA THR A 196 -2.45 4.95 7.01
C THR A 196 -2.93 4.75 8.44
N TYR A 197 -3.28 3.51 8.76
CA TYR A 197 -3.45 3.01 10.12
C TYR A 197 -2.40 1.95 10.37
N SER A 198 -1.71 2.01 11.50
CA SER A 198 -0.69 1.03 11.85
C SER A 198 -0.72 0.68 13.32
N ALA A 199 -0.47 -0.60 13.61
CA ALA A 199 -0.19 -1.18 14.91
C ALA A 199 1.32 -1.39 15.14
N SER A 200 2.18 -1.05 14.16
CA SER A 200 3.62 -1.36 14.18
C SER A 200 4.45 -0.44 15.10
N SER A 201 4.19 -0.50 16.40
CA SER A 201 4.80 0.34 17.44
C SER A 201 6.32 0.15 17.63
N TRP A 202 6.90 -0.93 17.12
CA TRP A 202 8.35 -1.22 17.16
C TRP A 202 9.11 -0.57 16.01
N LEU A 203 8.43 0.05 15.05
CA LEU A 203 9.08 0.79 13.98
C LEU A 203 9.41 2.22 14.43
N ASN A 204 10.47 2.78 13.85
CA ASN A 204 10.87 4.16 14.07
C ASN A 204 10.04 5.10 13.20
N TRP A 205 8.91 5.59 13.74
CA TRP A 205 7.99 6.47 13.03
C TRP A 205 8.47 7.92 12.92
N ASP A 206 9.55 8.31 13.60
CA ASP A 206 10.18 9.63 13.44
C ASP A 206 10.75 9.84 12.02
N GLU A 207 10.92 8.76 11.27
CA GLU A 207 11.36 8.78 9.87
C GLU A 207 10.21 8.91 8.87
N ALA A 208 8.96 8.90 9.32
CA ALA A 208 7.79 9.11 8.47
C ALA A 208 7.65 10.61 8.16
N ASP A 209 7.72 10.96 6.89
CA ASP A 209 7.54 12.34 6.43
C ASP A 209 6.63 12.40 5.19
N GLY A 210 5.78 13.41 5.13
CA GLY A 210 4.82 13.63 4.04
C GLY A 210 3.56 12.75 4.07
N PHE A 211 3.29 11.99 5.13
CA PHE A 211 2.05 11.21 5.27
C PHE A 211 1.56 11.05 6.71
N THR A 212 0.25 10.93 6.88
CA THR A 212 -0.39 10.84 8.19
C THR A 212 -0.50 9.40 8.68
N VAL A 213 0.13 9.13 9.81
CA VAL A 213 0.08 7.84 10.53
C VAL A 213 -0.92 7.91 11.67
N ASN A 214 -1.94 7.07 11.63
CA ASN A 214 -2.90 6.88 12.73
C ASN A 214 -2.52 5.61 13.50
N ARG A 215 -2.12 5.73 14.78
CA ARG A 215 -1.79 4.56 15.60
C ARG A 215 -3.05 3.79 15.97
N SER A 216 -3.04 2.48 15.76
CA SER A 216 -4.18 1.58 16.02
C SER A 216 -3.97 0.71 17.27
N ASN A 217 -3.13 1.18 18.21
CA ASN A 217 -2.88 0.56 19.51
C ASN A 217 -2.46 1.60 20.55
N ASP A 218 -2.03 1.12 21.72
CA ASP A 218 -1.60 1.94 22.87
C ASP A 218 -0.13 2.40 22.81
N GLY A 219 0.57 2.17 21.69
CA GLY A 219 1.94 2.68 21.51
C GLY A 219 1.99 4.20 21.39
N ASP A 220 3.16 4.79 21.62
CA ASP A 220 3.38 6.24 21.53
C ASP A 220 4.11 6.60 20.23
N TYR A 221 3.34 6.67 19.14
CA TYR A 221 3.84 7.03 17.80
C TYR A 221 2.71 7.56 16.91
N GLY A 222 3.11 8.00 15.72
CA GLY A 222 2.20 8.57 14.73
C GLY A 222 1.60 9.89 15.21
N HIS A 223 0.54 10.33 14.54
CA HIS A 223 -0.01 11.67 14.73
C HIS A 223 -1.20 11.67 15.68
N ARG A 224 -1.96 10.58 15.72
CA ARG A 224 -3.17 10.44 16.54
C ARG A 224 -3.54 8.98 16.75
N ARG A 225 -4.42 8.74 17.72
CA ARG A 225 -5.04 7.45 17.95
C ARG A 225 -6.22 7.21 17.02
N TYR A 226 -6.31 5.99 16.51
CA TYR A 226 -7.51 5.40 15.96
C TYR A 226 -7.89 4.20 16.83
N LYS A 227 -9.08 4.20 17.43
CA LYS A 227 -9.48 3.16 18.38
C LYS A 227 -10.86 2.60 18.06
N VAL A 228 -10.97 1.28 18.03
CA VAL A 228 -12.26 0.58 18.06
C VAL A 228 -12.75 0.49 19.51
N VAL A 229 -14.01 0.84 19.74
CA VAL A 229 -14.72 0.73 21.03
C VAL A 229 -16.00 -0.09 20.84
N ASP A 230 -16.47 -0.74 21.91
CA ASP A 230 -17.72 -1.50 21.86
C ASP A 230 -18.94 -0.59 22.00
N ASP A 231 -18.80 0.46 22.82
CA ASP A 231 -19.83 1.47 23.04
C ASP A 231 -19.27 2.89 22.88
N VAL A 232 -20.09 3.81 22.37
CA VAL A 232 -19.75 5.24 22.25
C VAL A 232 -19.51 5.89 23.62
N GLU A 233 -20.07 5.35 24.70
CA GLU A 233 -19.84 5.80 26.07
C GLU A 233 -18.39 5.56 26.56
N GLU A 234 -17.63 4.68 25.89
CA GLU A 234 -16.21 4.46 26.18
C GLU A 234 -15.29 5.54 25.60
N ILE A 235 -15.82 6.40 24.73
CA ILE A 235 -15.07 7.52 24.15
C ILE A 235 -14.83 8.55 25.25
N PRO A 236 -13.57 8.92 25.54
CA PRO A 236 -13.29 9.92 26.56
C PRO A 236 -13.94 11.26 26.21
N ALA A 237 -14.43 11.98 27.22
CA ALA A 237 -14.99 13.30 27.01
C ALA A 237 -13.90 14.31 26.65
N GLY A 238 -14.16 15.18 25.67
CA GLY A 238 -13.27 16.27 25.29
C GLY A 238 -13.28 16.50 23.77
N PRO A 239 -12.89 17.69 23.30
CA PRO A 239 -12.83 17.99 21.86
C PRO A 239 -11.71 17.23 21.13
N GLU A 240 -10.74 16.70 21.87
CA GLU A 240 -9.65 15.85 21.40
C GLU A 240 -10.06 14.41 21.04
N HIS A 241 -11.29 13.99 21.38
CA HIS A 241 -11.79 12.64 21.13
C HIS A 241 -13.10 12.70 20.34
N VAL A 242 -13.10 12.12 19.14
CA VAL A 242 -14.24 12.23 18.21
C VAL A 242 -14.68 10.85 17.71
N LEU A 243 -15.99 10.58 17.78
CA LEU A 243 -16.60 9.47 17.06
C LEU A 243 -16.48 9.75 15.55
N CYS A 244 -15.99 8.76 14.80
CA CYS A 244 -15.84 8.84 13.35
C CYS A 244 -17.13 9.35 12.70
N PRO A 245 -17.08 10.42 11.87
CA PRO A 245 -18.26 10.98 11.25
C PRO A 245 -19.08 9.95 10.46
N TYR A 246 -18.43 8.97 9.83
CA TYR A 246 -19.14 7.88 9.16
C TYR A 246 -20.07 7.12 10.11
N ASP A 247 -19.58 6.74 11.30
CA ASP A 247 -20.40 6.00 12.27
C ASP A 247 -21.42 6.94 12.95
N ALA A 248 -21.05 8.21 13.19
CA ALA A 248 -21.93 9.21 13.81
C ALA A 248 -23.12 9.61 12.92
N THR A 249 -22.97 9.54 11.59
CA THR A 249 -24.00 9.92 10.61
C THR A 249 -24.58 8.72 9.86
N ASP A 250 -24.37 7.50 10.35
CA ASP A 250 -24.82 6.25 9.70
C ASP A 250 -24.48 6.20 8.19
N GLY A 251 -23.25 6.60 7.87
CA GLY A 251 -22.67 6.53 6.53
C GLY A 251 -22.89 7.73 5.61
N GLU A 252 -23.58 8.79 6.05
CA GLU A 252 -23.72 10.02 5.25
C GLU A 252 -22.37 10.68 4.92
N ILE A 253 -21.43 10.71 5.87
CA ILE A 253 -20.10 11.30 5.67
C ILE A 253 -19.05 10.19 5.52
N GLN A 254 -18.51 10.01 4.31
CA GLN A 254 -17.52 8.98 4.03
C GLN A 254 -16.10 9.37 4.48
N CYS A 255 -15.26 8.37 4.74
CA CYS A 255 -13.84 8.57 4.99
C CYS A 255 -13.18 9.15 3.73
N GLY A 256 -12.40 10.23 3.91
CA GLY A 256 -11.84 11.02 2.81
C GLY A 256 -12.61 12.29 2.52
N ASP A 257 -13.91 12.37 2.87
CA ASP A 257 -14.68 13.62 2.87
C ASP A 257 -14.47 14.40 4.17
N CYS A 258 -14.52 13.71 5.31
CA CYS A 258 -14.33 14.34 6.62
C CYS A 258 -12.88 14.80 6.88
N LYS A 259 -11.91 14.25 6.14
CA LYS A 259 -10.47 14.51 6.24
C LYS A 259 -9.82 14.32 7.63
N LEU A 260 -10.55 13.81 8.64
CA LEU A 260 -10.03 13.71 10.00
C LEU A 260 -8.77 12.84 10.08
N CYS A 261 -8.79 11.62 9.57
CA CYS A 261 -7.63 10.70 9.61
C CYS A 261 -6.45 11.10 8.69
N ILE A 262 -6.62 12.18 7.91
CA ILE A 262 -5.61 12.74 7.01
C ILE A 262 -4.89 13.92 7.67
N ASN A 263 -5.55 14.60 8.61
CA ASN A 263 -5.19 15.95 9.05
C ASN A 263 -3.92 16.08 9.91
N GLU A 264 -3.02 15.13 10.19
CA GLU A 264 -1.92 15.28 11.19
C GLU A 264 -2.29 15.85 12.60
N ASN A 265 -2.73 17.10 12.76
CA ASN A 265 -3.09 17.82 13.99
C ASN A 265 -4.53 17.59 14.53
N GLY A 266 -5.38 16.90 13.78
CA GLY A 266 -6.76 16.59 14.21
C GLY A 266 -6.87 15.61 15.41
N PRO A 267 -8.09 15.38 15.91
CA PRO A 267 -8.36 14.64 17.15
C PRO A 267 -8.12 13.14 17.02
N ASP A 268 -8.06 12.46 18.16
CA ASP A 268 -8.15 11.00 18.25
C ASP A 268 -9.53 10.54 17.73
N ILE A 269 -9.52 9.48 16.92
CA ILE A 269 -10.70 8.99 16.22
C ILE A 269 -11.14 7.65 16.80
N TYR A 270 -12.42 7.56 17.11
CA TYR A 270 -13.05 6.38 17.66
C TYR A 270 -14.06 5.83 16.66
N VAL A 271 -14.13 4.50 16.55
CA VAL A 271 -15.13 3.80 15.75
C VAL A 271 -15.80 2.76 16.62
N THR A 272 -17.08 2.49 16.38
CA THR A 272 -17.76 1.41 17.06
C THR A 272 -17.46 0.07 16.38
N THR A 273 -17.44 -1.02 17.16
CA THR A 273 -17.36 -2.36 16.59
C THR A 273 -18.51 -2.56 15.61
N PHE A 274 -18.15 -2.98 14.39
CA PHE A 274 -19.13 -3.18 13.33
C PHE A 274 -19.94 -4.44 13.64
N SER A 275 -21.12 -4.26 14.22
CA SER A 275 -22.09 -5.34 14.50
C SER A 275 -22.86 -5.81 13.26
N GLY A 276 -22.58 -5.23 12.09
CA GLY A 276 -23.21 -5.62 10.84
C GLY A 276 -22.82 -7.05 10.44
N SER A 277 -23.82 -7.95 10.52
CA SER A 277 -23.84 -9.16 9.71
C SER A 277 -23.58 -8.77 8.26
N ASN A 278 -22.65 -9.45 7.57
CA ASN A 278 -22.59 -9.41 6.12
C ASN A 278 -23.99 -9.83 5.60
N GLN A 279 -24.83 -8.86 5.22
CA GLN A 279 -26.00 -9.07 4.37
C GLN A 279 -25.63 -8.61 2.97
#